data_AF-A0A2M8NJ92-F1
#
_entry.id   AF-A0A2M8NJ92-F1
#
_cell.length_a   1.000
_cell.length_b   1.000
_cell.length_c   1.000
_cell.angle_alpha   90.00
_cell.angle_beta   90.00
_cell.angle_gamma   90.00
#
_symmetry.space_group_name_H-M   'P 1'
#
loop_
_entity.id
_entity.type
_entity.pdbx_description
1 polymer ?
#
loop_
_entity_poly.entity_id
_entity_poly.type
_entity_poly.pdbx_seq_one_letter_code
_entity_poly.pdbx_strand_id
1 'polypeptide(L)'
;MPSYLNEEGVMMLRSLANRWMMLARDYDRDSKNPKLDPEKAANMRGLSEAFRRASLDLANALRSAGTTAVSDLPTAPLPQEDVPTATAASNSPLASQYVFLEIDQSEAIRFLSFAGATPRDVVVRKDNTILAVFSKMQPIADSERLNLIRSADKRVVILSSGRTRDSKDPYVEFGFRA
;
A
#
# COMPACT_ATOMS: atom_id res chain seq x y z
N MET A 1 -9.24 13.94 34.25
CA MET A 1 -9.72 13.82 32.85
C MET A 1 -9.12 12.54 32.29
N PRO A 2 -9.89 11.44 32.18
CA PRO A 2 -9.35 10.17 31.71
C PRO A 2 -9.08 10.26 30.21
N SER A 3 -7.88 9.86 29.80
CA SER A 3 -7.43 9.85 28.41
C SER A 3 -8.20 8.78 27.62
N TYR A 4 -9.21 9.18 26.84
CA TYR A 4 -9.99 8.30 25.97
C TYR A 4 -9.27 7.93 24.66
N LEU A 5 -7.96 7.73 24.71
CA LEU A 5 -7.21 7.20 23.57
C LEU A 5 -6.97 5.71 23.86
N ASN A 6 -7.82 4.87 23.27
CA ASN A 6 -7.64 3.43 23.28
C ASN A 6 -6.20 3.10 22.83
N GLU A 7 -5.56 2.11 23.45
CA GLU A 7 -4.18 1.71 23.11
C GLU A 7 -4.00 1.42 21.62
N GLU A 8 -5.01 0.81 21.01
CA GLU A 8 -5.08 0.55 19.57
C GLU A 8 -5.07 1.85 18.74
N GLY A 9 -5.82 2.87 19.18
CA GLY A 9 -5.82 4.19 18.56
C GLY A 9 -4.45 4.86 18.66
N VAL A 10 -3.74 4.70 19.78
CA VAL A 10 -2.38 5.21 19.91
C VAL A 10 -1.40 4.44 19.02
N MET A 11 -1.55 3.13 18.89
CA MET A 11 -0.74 2.33 17.95
C MET A 11 -0.97 2.75 16.50
N MET A 12 -2.22 3.01 16.09
CA MET A 12 -2.52 3.55 14.76
C MET A 12 -1.94 4.95 14.54
N LEU A 13 -2.00 5.83 15.54
CA LEU A 13 -1.43 7.17 15.40
C LEU A 13 0.11 7.13 15.34
N ARG A 14 0.75 6.20 16.05
CA ARG A 14 2.20 5.96 15.91
C ARG A 14 2.55 5.41 14.53
N SER A 15 1.79 4.44 14.00
CA SER A 15 2.04 3.90 12.67
C SER A 15 1.84 4.99 11.59
N LEU A 16 0.84 5.86 11.76
CA LEU A 16 0.62 7.02 10.90
C LEU A 16 1.79 8.01 10.94
N ALA A 17 2.31 8.34 12.12
CA ALA A 17 3.48 9.22 12.27
C ALA A 17 4.71 8.64 11.56
N ASN A 18 4.96 7.33 11.72
CA ASN A 18 6.05 6.64 11.04
C ASN A 18 5.87 6.64 9.51
N ARG A 19 4.64 6.45 9.03
CA ARG A 19 4.32 6.51 7.59
C ARG A 19 4.57 7.88 7.00
N TRP A 20 4.15 8.95 7.67
CA TRP A 20 4.44 10.33 7.24
C TRP A 20 5.94 10.63 7.23
N MET A 21 6.70 10.07 8.18
CA MET A 21 8.16 10.22 8.19
C MET A 21 8.84 9.53 6.99
N MET A 22 8.32 8.38 6.55
CA MET A 22 8.80 7.66 5.36
C MET A 22 8.48 8.43 4.08
N LEU A 23 7.22 8.88 3.92
CA LEU A 23 6.81 9.73 2.81
C LEU A 23 7.66 10.99 2.70
N ALA A 24 7.95 11.66 3.83
CA ALA A 24 8.82 12.82 3.84
C ALA A 24 10.20 12.51 3.24
N ARG A 25 10.77 11.36 3.61
CA ARG A 25 12.09 10.95 3.16
C ARG A 25 12.11 10.57 1.69
N ASP A 26 11.03 9.97 1.20
CA ASP A 26 10.87 9.60 -0.20
C ASP A 26 10.66 10.82 -1.10
N TYR A 27 9.86 11.80 -0.67
CA TYR A 27 9.77 13.10 -1.36
C TYR A 27 11.10 13.85 -1.37
N ASP A 28 11.89 13.78 -0.28
CA ASP A 28 13.23 14.39 -0.24
C ASP A 28 14.21 13.68 -1.19
N ARG A 29 14.16 12.35 -1.27
CA ARG A 29 14.96 11.56 -2.23
C ARG A 29 14.57 11.89 -3.67
N ASP A 30 13.28 11.94 -3.95
CA ASP A 30 12.77 12.17 -5.30
C ASP A 30 13.00 13.61 -5.76
N SER A 31 12.98 14.58 -4.84
CA SER A 31 13.36 15.97 -5.14
C SER A 31 14.82 16.12 -5.59
N LYS A 32 15.69 15.17 -5.23
CA LYS A 32 17.11 15.15 -5.60
C LYS A 32 17.37 14.42 -6.92
N ASN A 33 16.32 13.91 -7.58
CA ASN A 33 16.47 13.23 -8.86
C ASN A 33 16.87 14.24 -9.96
N PRO A 34 18.03 14.09 -10.60
CA PRO A 34 18.52 15.04 -11.61
C PRO A 34 17.70 15.03 -12.90
N LYS A 35 16.79 14.06 -13.07
CA LYS A 35 15.88 13.96 -14.21
C LYS A 35 14.54 14.67 -13.98
N LEU A 36 14.35 15.27 -12.80
CA LEU A 36 13.10 15.92 -12.42
C LEU A 36 13.17 17.42 -12.75
N ASP A 37 12.05 17.98 -13.23
CA ASP A 37 11.95 19.41 -13.46
C ASP A 37 12.18 20.20 -12.17
N PRO A 38 12.89 21.35 -12.22
CA PRO A 38 13.29 22.11 -11.04
C PRO A 38 12.10 22.61 -10.22
N GLU A 39 10.98 22.94 -10.87
CA GLU A 39 9.74 23.36 -10.19
C GLU A 39 9.09 22.19 -9.43
N LYS A 40 9.11 20.99 -10.04
CA LYS A 40 8.61 19.76 -9.42
C LYS A 40 9.50 19.31 -8.27
N ALA A 41 10.82 19.47 -8.39
CA ALA A 41 11.78 19.23 -7.31
C ALA A 41 11.55 20.15 -6.11
N ALA A 42 11.30 21.44 -6.35
CA ALA A 42 10.97 22.39 -5.29
C ALA A 42 9.65 22.03 -4.57
N ASN A 43 8.62 21.63 -5.32
CA ASN A 43 7.35 21.17 -4.75
C ASN A 43 7.53 19.90 -3.90
N MET A 44 8.29 18.92 -4.39
CA MET A 44 8.58 17.70 -3.63
C MET A 44 9.37 17.98 -2.35
N ARG A 45 10.29 18.95 -2.37
CA ARG A 45 10.97 19.41 -1.15
C ARG A 45 10.01 20.08 -0.17
N GLY A 46 9.03 20.85 -0.64
CA GLY A 46 7.98 21.42 0.21
C GLY A 46 7.11 20.33 0.86
N LEU A 47 6.74 19.31 0.09
CA LEU A 47 5.97 18.17 0.59
C LEU A 47 6.77 17.35 1.62
N SER A 48 8.07 17.13 1.38
CA SER A 48 8.92 16.41 2.34
C SER A 48 8.98 17.12 3.68
N GLU A 49 9.16 18.44 3.68
CA GLU A 49 9.18 19.24 4.89
C GLU A 49 7.83 19.24 5.62
N ALA A 50 6.71 19.33 4.88
CA ALA A 50 5.37 19.30 5.45
C ALA A 50 5.07 17.97 6.16
N PHE A 51 5.35 16.84 5.50
CA PHE A 51 5.15 15.51 6.09
C PHE A 51 6.08 15.26 7.27
N ARG A 52 7.33 15.71 7.20
CA ARG A 52 8.30 15.58 8.31
C ARG A 52 7.87 16.38 9.53
N ARG A 53 7.30 17.57 9.31
CA ARG A 53 6.81 18.41 10.40
C ARG A 53 5.56 17.80 11.03
N ALA A 54 4.62 17.33 10.22
CA ALA A 54 3.39 16.69 10.70
C ALA A 54 3.68 15.40 11.49
N SER A 55 4.63 14.57 11.04
CA SER A 55 5.01 13.35 11.76
C SER A 55 5.63 13.64 13.12
N LEU A 56 6.53 14.63 13.19
CA LEU A 56 7.17 15.04 14.44
C LEU A 56 6.15 15.65 15.41
N ASP A 57 5.23 16.48 14.91
CA ASP A 57 4.19 17.09 15.73
C ASP A 57 3.24 16.04 16.31
N LEU A 58 2.84 15.04 15.51
CA LEU A 58 2.04 13.91 15.97
C LEU A 58 2.79 13.05 17.00
N ALA A 59 4.07 12.76 16.76
CA ALA A 59 4.90 12.00 17.71
C ALA A 59 5.07 12.74 19.05
N ASN A 60 5.22 14.07 19.00
CA ASN A 60 5.29 14.91 20.18
C ASN A 60 3.94 14.96 20.92
N ALA A 61 2.82 15.10 20.19
CA ALA A 61 1.48 15.06 20.77
C ALA A 61 1.20 13.74 21.48
N LEU A 62 1.61 12.60 20.90
CA LEU A 62 1.49 11.27 21.52
C LEU A 62 2.40 11.12 22.76
N ARG A 63 3.58 11.76 22.77
CA ARG A 63 4.47 11.77 23.93
C ARG A 63 3.90 12.63 25.07
N SER A 64 3.36 13.80 24.74
CA SER A 64 2.70 14.70 25.70
C SER A 64 1.38 14.14 26.24
N ALA A 65 0.68 13.29 25.47
CA ALA A 65 -0.53 12.59 25.91
C ALA A 65 -0.29 11.45 26.93
N GLY A 66 0.96 11.23 27.36
CA GLY A 66 1.31 10.26 28.40
C GLY A 66 1.51 8.83 27.90
N THR A 67 1.52 8.59 26.58
CA THR A 67 1.88 7.28 26.03
C THR A 67 3.40 7.09 25.97
N THR A 68 4.00 6.83 27.12
CA THR A 68 5.33 6.25 27.24
C THR A 68 5.27 4.75 26.97
N ALA A 69 5.80 4.33 25.82
CA ALA A 69 6.25 2.96 25.63
C ALA A 69 7.54 3.01 24.80
N VAL A 70 8.63 3.08 25.57
CA VAL A 70 9.98 2.52 25.41
C VAL A 70 10.64 2.60 24.04
N SER A 71 11.75 3.35 24.00
CA SER A 71 12.84 3.22 23.03
C SER A 71 13.48 1.84 23.15
N ASP A 72 13.55 1.11 22.04
CA ASP A 72 14.74 0.32 21.69
C ASP A 72 14.80 0.21 20.15
N LEU A 73 15.79 0.87 19.57
CA LEU A 73 16.43 0.46 18.31
C LEU A 73 17.60 -0.48 18.69
N PRO A 74 18.17 -1.34 17.81
CA PRO A 74 18.19 -1.21 16.34
C PRO A 74 18.03 -2.53 15.54
N THR A 75 17.86 -2.39 14.23
CA THR A 75 18.40 -3.23 13.13
C THR A 75 17.37 -3.60 12.06
N ALA A 76 17.75 -3.30 10.83
CA ALA A 76 17.09 -3.56 9.54
C ALA A 76 16.69 -5.05 9.35
N PRO A 77 15.76 -5.41 8.42
CA PRO A 77 15.85 -5.11 6.98
C PRO A 77 14.60 -4.43 6.37
N LEU A 78 14.90 -3.60 5.37
CA LEU A 78 14.04 -3.01 4.33
C LEU A 78 13.20 -4.06 3.56
N PRO A 79 12.36 -3.67 2.58
CA PRO A 79 11.33 -2.61 2.56
C PRO A 79 10.02 -3.10 1.89
N GLN A 80 8.85 -2.48 2.14
CA GLN A 80 7.86 -2.30 1.07
C GLN A 80 6.73 -1.32 1.45
N GLU A 81 6.69 -0.23 0.69
CA GLU A 81 5.75 0.89 0.74
C GLU A 81 4.68 0.75 -0.35
N ASP A 82 3.49 1.21 0.04
CA ASP A 82 2.18 1.39 -0.60
C ASP A 82 2.09 2.16 -1.95
N VAL A 83 1.17 1.69 -2.80
CA VAL A 83 0.11 2.34 -3.63
C VAL A 83 0.32 3.65 -4.41
N PRO A 84 -0.08 3.68 -5.70
CA PRO A 84 -0.58 4.86 -6.38
C PRO A 84 -2.12 4.85 -6.60
N THR A 85 -2.72 6.00 -6.29
CA THR A 85 -4.06 6.47 -6.63
C THR A 85 -4.45 6.19 -8.10
N ALA A 86 -5.46 5.36 -8.30
CA ALA A 86 -6.07 5.15 -9.62
C ALA A 86 -7.06 6.28 -9.95
N THR A 87 -6.73 7.05 -10.97
CA THR A 87 -7.68 7.89 -11.71
C THR A 87 -8.70 6.99 -12.41
N ALA A 88 -9.98 7.26 -12.19
CA ALA A 88 -11.11 6.56 -12.78
C ALA A 88 -11.02 6.48 -14.32
N ALA A 89 -11.14 5.26 -14.86
CA ALA A 89 -11.76 5.00 -16.16
C ALA A 89 -12.18 3.52 -16.26
N SER A 90 -13.46 3.33 -16.63
CA SER A 90 -14.12 2.10 -17.10
C SER A 90 -14.60 1.11 -16.05
N ASN A 91 -15.83 1.37 -15.58
CA ASN A 91 -16.75 0.35 -15.09
C ASN A 91 -16.86 -0.79 -16.11
N SER A 92 -16.27 -1.95 -15.82
CA SER A 92 -16.60 -3.21 -16.47
C SER A 92 -17.86 -3.81 -15.81
N PRO A 93 -18.90 -4.19 -16.55
CA PRO A 93 -20.21 -4.59 -16.01
C PRO A 93 -20.27 -5.99 -15.37
N LEU A 94 -19.14 -6.61 -15.00
CA LEU A 94 -19.13 -7.97 -14.42
C LEU A 94 -19.05 -8.01 -12.89
N ALA A 95 -18.82 -6.87 -12.21
CA ALA A 95 -18.68 -6.83 -10.75
C ALA A 95 -20.00 -7.00 -9.98
N SER A 96 -21.16 -6.93 -10.64
CA SER A 96 -22.47 -6.90 -9.99
C SER A 96 -23.09 -8.27 -9.69
N GLN A 97 -22.38 -9.39 -9.89
CA GLN A 97 -22.93 -10.74 -9.72
C GLN A 97 -22.32 -11.56 -8.58
N TYR A 98 -21.31 -11.06 -7.88
CA TYR A 98 -20.57 -11.84 -6.88
C TYR A 98 -20.53 -11.14 -5.52
N VAL A 99 -20.85 -11.89 -4.46
CA VAL A 99 -20.62 -11.49 -3.07
C VAL A 99 -19.21 -11.92 -2.70
N PHE A 100 -18.36 -10.95 -2.34
CA PHE A 100 -16.96 -11.19 -2.00
C PHE A 100 -16.74 -11.25 -0.49
N LEU A 101 -15.94 -12.24 -0.07
CA LEU A 101 -15.49 -12.40 1.31
C LEU A 101 -14.56 -11.25 1.70
N GLU A 102 -14.75 -10.71 2.90
CA GLU A 102 -13.85 -9.72 3.48
C GLU A 102 -12.54 -10.40 3.88
N ILE A 103 -11.45 -9.97 3.26
CA ILE A 103 -10.10 -10.52 3.48
C ILE A 103 -9.16 -9.34 3.72
N ASP A 104 -8.33 -9.48 4.74
CA ASP A 104 -7.33 -8.45 5.06
C ASP A 104 -6.18 -8.45 4.04
N GLN A 105 -5.54 -7.29 3.88
CA GLN A 105 -4.39 -7.11 3.00
C GLN A 105 -3.28 -8.12 3.29
N SER A 106 -3.04 -8.42 4.57
CA SER A 106 -2.05 -9.39 5.03
C SER A 106 -2.33 -10.81 4.51
N GLU A 107 -3.60 -11.19 4.46
CA GLU A 107 -4.05 -12.51 4.01
C GLU A 107 -3.99 -12.61 2.48
N ALA A 108 -4.36 -11.55 1.78
CA ALA A 108 -4.20 -11.45 0.33
C ALA A 108 -2.73 -11.59 -0.11
N ILE A 109 -1.79 -10.96 0.61
CA ILE A 109 -0.34 -11.08 0.35
C ILE A 109 0.15 -12.52 0.59
N ARG A 110 -0.30 -13.16 1.67
CA ARG A 110 0.04 -14.56 1.99
C ARG A 110 -0.48 -15.50 0.91
N PHE A 111 -1.72 -15.31 0.48
CA PHE A 111 -2.33 -16.09 -0.59
C PHE A 111 -1.54 -15.96 -1.91
N LEU A 112 -1.23 -14.74 -2.34
CA LEU A 112 -0.49 -14.52 -3.58
C LEU A 112 0.91 -15.13 -3.50
N SER A 113 1.59 -14.96 -2.36
CA SER A 113 2.90 -15.55 -2.10
C SER A 113 2.85 -17.09 -2.13
N PHE A 114 1.79 -17.70 -1.59
CA PHE A 114 1.54 -19.13 -1.69
C PHE A 114 1.28 -19.58 -3.14
N ALA A 115 0.58 -18.78 -3.93
CA ALA A 115 0.39 -19.00 -5.36
C ALA A 115 1.67 -18.86 -6.20
N GLY A 116 2.80 -18.47 -5.59
CA GLY A 116 4.05 -18.16 -6.29
C GLY A 116 4.04 -16.82 -7.01
N ALA A 117 2.98 -16.01 -6.83
CA ALA A 117 2.89 -14.65 -7.34
C ALA A 117 3.36 -13.70 -6.24
N THR A 118 4.49 -13.04 -6.41
CA THR A 118 4.98 -12.07 -5.41
C THR A 118 4.45 -10.69 -5.74
N PRO A 119 3.33 -10.22 -5.16
CA PRO A 119 2.87 -8.86 -5.44
C PRO A 119 3.91 -7.87 -4.94
N ARG A 120 4.11 -6.81 -5.71
CA ARG A 120 4.86 -5.65 -5.26
C ARG A 120 4.03 -4.82 -4.29
N ASP A 121 2.73 -4.73 -4.57
CA ASP A 121 1.75 -3.96 -3.81
C ASP A 121 0.38 -4.63 -3.87
N VAL A 122 -0.41 -4.50 -2.81
CA VAL A 122 -1.76 -5.09 -2.69
C VAL A 122 -2.66 -4.10 -2.00
N VAL A 123 -3.81 -3.79 -2.61
CA VAL A 123 -4.77 -2.82 -2.10
C VAL A 123 -6.13 -3.48 -1.99
N VAL A 124 -6.72 -3.46 -0.80
CA VAL A 124 -8.09 -3.91 -0.58
C VAL A 124 -9.02 -2.72 -0.74
N ARG A 125 -10.05 -2.87 -1.59
CA ARG A 125 -11.05 -1.85 -1.86
C ARG A 125 -12.29 -2.06 -0.99
N LYS A 126 -13.16 -1.04 -0.94
CA LYS A 126 -14.38 -1.01 -0.13
C LYS A 126 -15.44 -2.05 -0.54
N ASP A 127 -15.30 -2.64 -1.71
CA ASP A 127 -16.16 -3.69 -2.28
C ASP A 127 -15.58 -5.11 -2.04
N ASN A 128 -14.62 -5.25 -1.13
CA ASN A 128 -13.89 -6.49 -0.84
C ASN A 128 -13.14 -7.06 -2.05
N THR A 129 -12.87 -6.23 -3.06
CA THR A 129 -11.98 -6.57 -4.17
C THR A 129 -10.54 -6.21 -3.82
N ILE A 130 -9.62 -6.98 -4.37
CA ILE A 130 -8.19 -6.90 -4.10
C ILE A 130 -7.50 -6.53 -5.41
N LEU A 131 -6.79 -5.41 -5.41
CA LEU A 131 -5.92 -4.98 -6.48
C LEU A 131 -4.48 -5.36 -6.12
N ALA A 132 -3.91 -6.34 -6.81
CA ALA A 132 -2.51 -6.70 -6.69
C ALA A 132 -1.72 -6.14 -7.87
N VAL A 133 -0.66 -5.38 -7.57
CA VAL A 133 0.29 -4.86 -8.56
C VAL A 133 1.58 -5.65 -8.44
N PHE A 134 2.12 -6.07 -9.58
CA PHE A 134 3.30 -6.93 -9.68
C PHE A 134 4.42 -6.16 -10.37
N SER A 135 5.67 -6.49 -10.04
CA SER A 135 6.81 -5.87 -10.70
C SER A 135 6.95 -6.41 -12.13
N LYS A 136 7.12 -5.51 -13.10
CA LYS A 136 7.48 -5.90 -14.48
C LYS A 136 8.81 -6.65 -14.61
N MET A 137 9.67 -6.60 -13.58
CA MET A 137 10.96 -7.29 -13.55
C MET A 137 10.86 -8.74 -13.11
N GLN A 138 9.66 -9.21 -12.75
CA GLN A 138 9.48 -10.61 -12.41
C GLN A 138 9.57 -11.50 -13.65
N PRO A 139 10.23 -12.66 -13.55
CA PRO A 139 10.35 -13.62 -14.64
C PRO A 139 9.07 -14.45 -14.80
N ILE A 140 7.89 -13.82 -14.70
CA ILE A 140 6.59 -14.49 -14.79
C ILE A 140 5.75 -13.73 -15.81
N ALA A 141 5.24 -14.44 -16.81
CA ALA A 141 4.37 -13.86 -17.83
C ALA A 141 3.00 -13.51 -17.24
N ASP A 142 2.32 -12.50 -17.80
CA ASP A 142 1.04 -12.02 -17.28
C ASP A 142 -0.04 -13.13 -17.30
N SER A 143 -0.08 -13.95 -18.35
CA SER A 143 -0.98 -15.10 -18.46
C SER A 143 -0.68 -16.21 -17.44
N GLU A 144 0.60 -16.50 -17.22
CA GLU A 144 1.06 -17.49 -16.24
C GLU A 144 0.69 -17.07 -14.82
N ARG A 145 0.84 -15.78 -14.50
CA ARG A 145 0.42 -15.20 -13.22
C ARG A 145 -1.07 -15.38 -12.96
N LEU A 146 -1.90 -15.09 -13.96
CA LEU A 146 -3.36 -15.27 -13.85
C LEU A 146 -3.72 -16.75 -13.63
N ASN A 147 -3.02 -17.66 -14.30
CA ASN A 147 -3.22 -19.10 -14.12
C ASN A 147 -2.80 -19.57 -12.72
N LEU A 148 -1.68 -19.07 -12.19
CA LEU A 148 -1.22 -19.37 -10.83
C LEU A 148 -2.23 -18.91 -9.78
N ILE A 149 -2.70 -17.67 -9.88
CA ILE A 149 -3.70 -17.09 -8.96
C ILE A 149 -5.02 -17.87 -9.02
N ARG A 150 -5.49 -18.22 -10.22
CA ARG A 150 -6.73 -19.00 -10.41
C ARG A 150 -6.60 -20.45 -9.93
N SER A 151 -5.41 -21.03 -10.06
CA SER A 151 -5.15 -22.43 -9.65
C SER A 151 -4.89 -22.57 -8.15
N ALA A 152 -4.44 -21.50 -7.50
CA ALA A 152 -4.15 -21.50 -6.07
C ALA A 152 -5.42 -21.62 -5.21
N ASP A 153 -6.53 -20.99 -5.61
CA ASP A 153 -7.82 -21.15 -4.95
C ASP A 153 -8.98 -21.00 -5.94
N LYS A 154 -9.90 -21.97 -5.92
CA LYS A 154 -11.10 -22.02 -6.77
C LYS A 154 -12.11 -20.94 -6.41
N ARG A 155 -12.00 -20.32 -5.23
CA ARG A 155 -12.85 -19.21 -4.78
C ARG A 155 -12.43 -17.88 -5.41
N VAL A 156 -11.24 -17.79 -5.99
CA VAL A 156 -10.76 -16.55 -6.59
C VAL A 156 -11.44 -16.28 -7.92
N VAL A 157 -12.09 -15.13 -7.99
CA VAL A 157 -12.71 -14.58 -9.21
C VAL A 157 -11.88 -13.39 -9.66
N ILE A 158 -11.25 -13.52 -10.83
CA ILE A 158 -10.50 -12.43 -11.44
C ILE A 158 -11.49 -11.49 -12.15
N LEU A 159 -11.51 -10.24 -11.72
CA LEU A 159 -12.40 -9.20 -12.23
C LEU A 159 -11.78 -8.43 -13.40
N SER A 160 -10.51 -8.06 -13.24
CA SER A 160 -9.76 -7.30 -14.22
C SER A 160 -8.28 -7.64 -14.16
N SER A 161 -7.58 -7.47 -15.27
CA SER A 161 -6.13 -7.61 -15.32
C SER A 161 -5.58 -6.71 -16.42
N GLY A 162 -4.40 -6.15 -16.21
CA GLY A 162 -3.80 -5.29 -17.20
C GLY A 162 -2.46 -4.76 -16.77
N ARG A 163 -2.10 -3.59 -17.28
CA ARG A 163 -0.90 -2.86 -16.88
C ARG A 163 -1.27 -1.47 -16.42
N THR A 164 -0.59 -1.00 -15.39
CA THR A 164 -0.74 0.38 -14.91
C THR A 164 -0.32 1.34 -16.00
N ARG A 165 -1.02 2.48 -16.10
CA ARG A 165 -0.77 3.48 -17.14
C ARG A 165 0.61 4.14 -16.98
N ASP A 166 1.03 4.34 -15.74
CA ASP A 166 2.23 5.11 -15.42
C ASP A 166 3.49 4.24 -15.35
N SER A 167 3.48 3.16 -14.56
CA SER A 167 4.65 2.30 -14.38
C SER A 167 4.77 1.16 -15.38
N LYS A 168 3.69 0.88 -16.14
CA LYS A 168 3.53 -0.31 -17.00
C LYS A 168 3.70 -1.63 -16.23
N ASP A 169 3.52 -1.57 -14.92
CA ASP A 169 3.56 -2.73 -14.05
C ASP A 169 2.27 -3.51 -14.22
N PRO A 170 2.34 -4.85 -14.32
CA PRO A 170 1.15 -5.65 -14.43
C PRO A 170 0.33 -5.60 -13.13
N TYR A 171 -0.99 -5.53 -13.27
CA TYR A 171 -1.92 -5.60 -12.15
C TYR A 171 -2.99 -6.66 -12.39
N VAL A 172 -3.50 -7.21 -11.29
CA VAL A 172 -4.63 -8.14 -11.27
C VAL A 172 -5.60 -7.67 -10.19
N GLU A 173 -6.86 -7.52 -10.56
CA GLU A 173 -7.97 -7.23 -9.66
C GLU A 173 -8.81 -8.50 -9.53
N PHE A 174 -9.00 -8.95 -8.29
CA PHE A 174 -9.70 -10.19 -8.01
C PHE A 174 -10.43 -10.11 -6.67
N GLY A 175 -11.40 -10.98 -6.45
CA GLY A 175 -12.10 -11.13 -5.17
C GLY A 175 -12.28 -12.61 -4.84
N PHE A 176 -12.53 -12.90 -3.57
CA PHE A 176 -12.82 -14.26 -3.12
C PHE A 176 -14.31 -14.43 -2.99
N ARG A 177 -14.87 -15.42 -3.70
CA ARG A 177 -16.29 -15.76 -3.59
C ARG A 177 -16.59 -16.27 -2.18
N ALA A 178 -17.64 -15.71 -1.56
CA ALA A 178 -18.21 -16.18 -0.30
C ALA A 178 -18.85 -17.58 -0.44
#